data_AF-A0A3B9Z624-F1
#
_entry.id   AF-A0A3B9Z624-F1
#
_cell.length_a   1.000
_cell.length_b   1.000
_cell.length_c   1.000
_cell.angle_alpha   90.00
_cell.angle_beta   90.00
_cell.angle_gamma   90.00
#
_symmetry.space_group_name_H-M   'P 1'
#
loop_
_entity.id
_entity.type
_entity.pdbx_description
1 polymer ?
#
loop_
_entity_poly.entity_id
_entity_poly.type
_entity_poly.pdbx_seq_one_letter_code
_entity_poly.pdbx_strand_id
1 'polypeptide(L)'
;LMWNVEYDPLAVPPSTTQFINIPASMWWGIVTLCTVGYGDMFPVTIAGRAIAGVTMLCGLALFGILTSVIGRALMASLFGEEKEPEPQVIYLDAPSDDPAPVLSGLERLVVLRSAGALNEDEFERAKAQVLATGA
;
A
#
# COMPACT_ATOMS: atom_id res chain seq x y z
N LEU A 1 26.04 -43.98 -35.51
CA LEU A 1 26.90 -42.80 -35.71
C LEU A 1 27.05 -42.10 -34.36
N MET A 2 27.84 -42.71 -33.48
CA MET A 2 28.23 -42.11 -32.19
C MET A 2 29.24 -41.02 -32.52
N TRP A 3 28.94 -39.78 -32.13
CA TRP A 3 29.71 -38.60 -32.47
C TRP A 3 31.03 -38.61 -31.70
N ASN A 4 32.15 -38.52 -32.41
CA ASN A 4 33.48 -38.36 -31.86
C ASN A 4 33.59 -36.95 -31.27
N VAL A 5 33.35 -36.81 -29.96
CA VAL A 5 33.62 -35.58 -29.22
C VAL A 5 35.11 -35.48 -29.02
N GLU A 6 35.77 -34.68 -29.85
CA GLU A 6 37.16 -34.30 -29.67
C GLU A 6 37.28 -33.59 -28.30
N TYR A 7 38.04 -34.20 -27.38
CA TYR A 7 38.34 -33.60 -26.08
C TYR A 7 39.31 -32.45 -26.30
N ASP A 8 38.81 -31.21 -26.31
CA ASP A 8 39.64 -30.01 -26.30
C ASP A 8 40.14 -29.75 -24.86
N PRO A 9 41.42 -29.97 -24.54
CA PRO A 9 41.97 -29.77 -23.20
C PRO A 9 42.05 -28.29 -22.80
N LEU A 10 41.74 -27.36 -23.72
CA LEU A 10 41.72 -25.91 -23.47
C LEU A 10 40.30 -25.34 -23.39
N ALA A 11 39.26 -26.20 -23.42
CA ALA A 11 37.88 -25.77 -23.26
C ALA A 11 37.68 -25.13 -21.87
N VAL A 12 37.50 -23.81 -21.85
CA VAL A 12 37.11 -23.06 -20.65
C VAL A 12 35.78 -23.62 -20.15
N PRO A 13 35.65 -23.98 -18.85
CA PRO A 13 34.40 -24.49 -18.33
C PRO A 13 33.29 -23.46 -18.56
N PRO A 14 32.08 -23.89 -18.99
CA PRO A 14 30.98 -22.97 -19.19
C PRO A 14 30.76 -22.18 -17.90
N SER A 15 30.67 -20.86 -18.01
CA SER A 15 30.41 -19.97 -16.89
C SER A 15 29.17 -20.47 -16.13
N THR A 16 29.34 -20.87 -14.88
CA THR A 16 28.29 -21.53 -14.06
C THR A 16 27.15 -20.61 -13.65
N THR A 17 27.17 -19.34 -14.07
CA THR A 17 26.13 -18.33 -13.79
C THR A 17 25.24 -18.11 -15.00
N GLN A 18 23.93 -18.13 -14.76
CA GLN A 18 22.93 -17.81 -15.78
C GLN A 18 22.81 -16.29 -16.01
N PHE A 19 23.30 -15.48 -15.05
CA PHE A 19 23.27 -14.02 -15.10
C PHE A 19 24.48 -13.46 -15.86
N ILE A 20 24.45 -13.59 -17.19
CA ILE A 20 25.56 -13.18 -18.08
C ILE A 20 25.56 -11.70 -18.45
N ASN A 21 24.37 -11.10 -18.63
CA ASN A 21 24.19 -9.73 -19.11
C ASN A 21 23.10 -9.00 -18.34
N ILE A 22 23.15 -7.66 -18.34
CA ILE A 22 22.13 -6.82 -17.68
C ILE A 22 20.72 -7.10 -18.20
N PRO A 23 20.46 -7.15 -19.53
CA PRO A 23 19.10 -7.42 -20.03
C PRO A 23 18.58 -8.81 -19.64
N ALA A 24 19.45 -9.82 -19.60
CA ALA A 24 19.07 -11.16 -19.14
C ALA A 24 18.65 -11.14 -17.66
N SER A 25 19.38 -10.40 -16.83
CA SER A 25 19.05 -10.24 -15.40
C SER A 25 17.72 -9.50 -15.20
N MET A 26 17.42 -8.51 -16.05
CA MET A 26 16.13 -7.81 -16.04
C MET A 26 14.97 -8.74 -16.40
N TRP A 27 15.15 -9.65 -17.37
CA TRP A 27 14.15 -10.66 -17.72
C TRP A 27 13.75 -11.50 -16.51
N TRP A 28 14.71 -12.07 -15.78
CA TRP A 28 14.44 -12.80 -14.54
C TRP A 28 13.71 -11.94 -13.51
N GLY A 29 14.15 -10.69 -13.34
CA GLY A 29 13.52 -9.73 -12.44
C GLY A 29 12.04 -9.53 -12.77
N ILE A 30 11.70 -9.26 -14.03
CA ILE A 30 10.32 -9.05 -14.49
C ILE A 30 9.47 -10.31 -14.30
N VAL A 31 9.98 -11.47 -14.73
CA VAL A 31 9.27 -12.76 -14.62
C VAL A 31 8.99 -13.13 -13.17
N THR A 32 9.94 -12.86 -12.27
CA THR A 32 9.79 -13.12 -10.83
C THR A 32 8.85 -12.11 -10.17
N LEU A 33 8.99 -10.82 -10.49
CA LEU A 33 8.15 -9.75 -9.95
C LEU A 33 6.67 -9.95 -10.33
N CYS A 34 6.41 -10.37 -11.58
CA CYS A 34 5.07 -10.70 -12.06
C CYS A 34 4.59 -12.09 -11.61
N THR A 35 5.33 -12.80 -10.75
CA THR A 35 4.99 -14.14 -10.24
C THR A 35 4.85 -15.23 -11.32
N VAL A 36 5.34 -15.01 -12.53
CA VAL A 36 5.27 -15.98 -13.65
C VAL A 36 6.21 -17.16 -13.40
N GLY A 37 7.47 -16.87 -13.05
CA GLY A 37 8.43 -17.86 -12.60
C GLY A 37 8.70 -19.01 -13.58
N TYR A 38 9.07 -18.73 -14.83
CA TYR A 38 9.36 -19.77 -15.83
C TYR A 38 10.42 -20.80 -15.39
N GLY A 39 11.34 -20.43 -14.50
CA GLY A 39 12.38 -21.32 -13.97
C GLY A 39 13.56 -21.55 -14.93
N ASP A 40 13.59 -20.83 -16.05
CA ASP A 40 14.70 -20.77 -17.01
C ASP A 40 15.98 -20.18 -16.39
N MET A 41 15.80 -19.19 -15.50
CA MET A 41 16.89 -18.58 -14.76
C MET A 41 16.53 -18.44 -13.27
N PHE A 42 17.46 -18.76 -12.37
CA PHE A 42 17.25 -18.60 -10.93
C PHE A 42 18.56 -18.44 -10.15
N PRO A 43 18.57 -17.66 -9.05
CA PRO A 43 19.76 -17.53 -8.23
C PRO A 43 20.06 -18.81 -7.44
N VAL A 44 21.27 -19.33 -7.63
CA VAL A 44 21.76 -20.54 -6.94
C VAL A 44 22.46 -20.23 -5.62
N THR A 45 22.97 -19.00 -5.46
CA THR A 45 23.72 -18.58 -4.26
C THR A 45 22.79 -18.24 -3.11
N ILE A 46 23.27 -18.40 -1.86
CA ILE A 46 22.50 -18.07 -0.65
C ILE A 46 22.08 -16.60 -0.65
N ALA A 47 23.01 -15.69 -0.96
CA ALA A 47 22.72 -14.26 -1.06
C ALA A 47 21.71 -13.95 -2.17
N GLY A 48 21.83 -14.60 -3.33
CA GLY A 48 20.90 -14.42 -4.44
C GLY A 48 19.48 -14.91 -4.11
N ARG A 49 19.35 -16.01 -3.36
CA ARG A 49 18.06 -16.51 -2.88
C ARG A 49 17.39 -15.56 -1.88
N ALA A 50 18.16 -14.91 -1.01
CA ALA A 50 17.62 -13.89 -0.11
C ALA A 50 17.05 -12.69 -0.89
N ILE A 51 17.78 -12.19 -1.89
CA ILE A 51 17.31 -11.11 -2.77
C ILE A 51 16.06 -11.53 -3.54
N ALA A 52 16.04 -12.76 -4.09
CA ALA A 52 14.86 -13.29 -4.77
C ALA A 52 13.63 -13.31 -3.85
N GLY A 53 13.79 -13.72 -2.58
CA GLY A 53 12.71 -13.69 -1.60
C GLY A 53 12.14 -12.28 -1.38
N VAL A 54 13.01 -11.27 -1.26
CA VAL A 54 12.57 -9.86 -1.15
C VAL A 54 11.83 -9.41 -2.41
N THR A 55 12.37 -9.71 -3.61
CA THR A 55 11.72 -9.37 -4.88
C THR A 55 10.33 -9.99 -5.00
N MET A 56 10.14 -11.23 -4.55
CA MET A 56 8.83 -11.89 -4.52
C MET A 56 7.84 -11.14 -3.63
N LEU A 57 8.26 -10.75 -2.41
CA LEU A 57 7.41 -9.96 -1.50
C LEU A 57 7.04 -8.59 -2.09
N CYS A 58 7.98 -7.92 -2.75
CA CYS A 58 7.72 -6.67 -3.45
C CYS A 58 6.68 -6.84 -4.57
N GLY A 59 6.76 -7.93 -5.35
CA GLY A 59 5.77 -8.26 -6.37
C GLY A 59 4.36 -8.35 -5.78
N LEU A 60 4.19 -9.10 -4.68
CA LEU A 60 2.90 -9.23 -3.99
C LEU A 60 2.36 -7.89 -3.47
N ALA A 61 3.24 -7.05 -2.90
CA ALA A 61 2.83 -5.72 -2.42
C ALA A 61 2.33 -4.83 -3.57
N LEU A 62 3.00 -4.84 -4.72
CA LEU A 62 2.59 -4.09 -5.91
C LEU A 62 1.24 -4.59 -6.45
N PHE A 63 1.04 -5.91 -6.52
CA PHE A 63 -0.26 -6.47 -6.90
C PHE A 63 -1.37 -6.05 -5.95
N GLY A 64 -1.12 -6.04 -4.63
CA GLY A 64 -2.09 -5.58 -3.64
C GLY A 64 -2.50 -4.11 -3.84
N ILE A 65 -1.54 -3.23 -4.12
CA ILE A 65 -1.81 -1.82 -4.42
C ILE A 65 -2.62 -1.69 -5.71
N LEU A 66 -2.23 -2.39 -6.77
CA LEU A 66 -2.94 -2.37 -8.05
C LEU A 66 -4.39 -2.83 -7.90
N THR A 67 -4.62 -3.95 -7.22
CA THR A 67 -5.95 -4.47 -6.93
C THR A 67 -6.77 -3.51 -6.07
N SER A 68 -6.15 -2.85 -5.08
CA SER A 68 -6.83 -1.85 -4.25
C SER A 68 -7.34 -0.67 -5.07
N VAL A 69 -6.49 -0.10 -5.93
CA VAL A 69 -6.87 1.04 -6.80
C VAL A 69 -8.00 0.66 -7.75
N ILE A 70 -7.89 -0.49 -8.41
CA ILE A 70 -8.93 -0.99 -9.32
C ILE A 70 -10.23 -1.27 -8.55
N GLY A 71 -10.13 -1.88 -7.36
CA GLY A 71 -11.27 -2.15 -6.49
C GLY A 71 -12.00 -0.88 -6.10
N ARG A 72 -11.27 0.17 -5.68
CA ARG A 72 -11.85 1.49 -5.36
C ARG A 72 -12.55 2.11 -6.57
N ALA A 73 -11.91 2.10 -7.74
CA ALA A 73 -12.48 2.64 -8.96
C ALA A 73 -13.74 1.89 -9.41
N LEU A 74 -13.74 0.56 -9.30
CA LEU A 74 -14.89 -0.27 -9.63
C LEU A 74 -16.04 -0.05 -8.64
N MET A 75 -15.74 0.00 -7.35
CA MET A 75 -16.74 0.27 -6.30
C MET A 75 -17.39 1.63 -6.54
N ALA A 76 -16.62 2.69 -6.78
CA ALA A 76 -17.17 4.02 -7.07
C ALA A 76 -18.02 4.07 -8.36
N SER A 77 -17.73 3.21 -9.34
CA SER A 77 -18.47 3.15 -10.60
C SER A 77 -19.76 2.33 -10.51
N LEU A 78 -19.75 1.24 -9.72
CA LEU A 78 -20.89 0.34 -9.54
C LEU A 78 -21.86 0.83 -8.46
N PHE A 79 -21.30 1.34 -7.37
CA PHE A 79 -22.00 1.94 -6.24
C PHE A 79 -21.54 3.39 -6.24
N GLY A 80 -22.35 4.28 -6.83
CA GLY A 80 -21.99 5.70 -6.99
C GLY A 80 -21.44 6.31 -5.70
N GLU A 81 -20.54 7.29 -5.82
CA GLU A 81 -19.72 7.84 -4.75
C GLU A 81 -20.40 7.87 -3.36
N GLU A 82 -20.11 6.88 -2.51
CA GLU A 82 -20.16 7.13 -1.07
C GLU A 82 -18.94 7.99 -0.76
N LYS A 83 -19.17 9.29 -0.76
CA LYS A 83 -18.23 10.34 -0.37
C LYS A 83 -17.59 9.92 0.94
N GLU A 84 -16.37 9.34 0.90
CA GLU A 84 -15.57 9.14 2.10
C GLU A 84 -15.53 10.51 2.80
N PRO A 85 -15.81 10.59 4.11
CA PRO A 85 -15.86 11.87 4.80
C PRO A 85 -14.49 12.51 4.58
N GLU A 86 -14.46 13.60 3.79
CA GLU A 86 -13.28 14.43 3.72
C GLU A 86 -12.83 14.68 5.16
N PRO A 87 -11.53 14.64 5.47
CA PRO A 87 -11.06 15.16 6.72
C PRO A 87 -11.53 16.62 6.77
N GLN A 88 -12.61 16.88 7.50
CA GLN A 88 -13.13 18.22 7.68
C GLN A 88 -12.07 18.97 8.48
N VAL A 89 -11.14 19.59 7.76
CA VAL A 89 -10.31 20.66 8.28
C VAL A 89 -11.31 21.73 8.68
N ILE A 90 -11.45 21.96 9.99
CA ILE A 90 -12.39 22.91 10.56
C ILE A 90 -12.01 24.30 10.04
N TYR A 91 -12.72 24.77 9.02
CA TYR A 91 -12.83 26.20 8.76
C TYR A 91 -13.71 26.77 9.88
N LEU A 92 -13.10 27.53 10.79
CA LEU A 92 -13.84 28.40 11.69
C LEU A 92 -14.39 29.57 10.86
N ASP A 93 -15.44 29.34 10.06
CA ASP A 93 -16.19 30.46 9.52
C ASP A 93 -17.64 30.12 9.15
N ALA A 94 -18.46 31.17 9.21
CA ALA A 94 -19.89 31.32 8.94
C ALA A 94 -20.88 30.93 10.06
N PRO A 95 -21.30 31.92 10.88
CA PRO A 95 -22.47 31.83 11.76
C PRO A 95 -23.75 31.57 10.95
N SER A 96 -24.41 30.42 11.16
CA SER A 96 -25.73 30.11 10.61
C SER A 96 -26.78 30.06 11.72
N ASP A 97 -27.86 30.82 11.50
CA ASP A 97 -28.97 31.19 12.40
C ASP A 97 -29.98 30.04 12.68
N ASP A 98 -29.49 28.88 13.14
CA ASP A 98 -30.31 27.71 13.51
C ASP A 98 -30.05 27.38 15.00
N PRO A 99 -31.03 26.95 15.83
CA PRO A 99 -30.80 26.42 17.19
C PRO A 99 -30.33 24.94 17.24
N ALA A 100 -30.16 24.27 16.09
CA ALA A 100 -29.46 22.98 15.96
C ALA A 100 -27.91 22.91 16.20
N PRO A 101 -27.12 24.00 16.33
CA PRO A 101 -25.66 23.93 16.40
C PRO A 101 -25.15 23.50 17.78
N VAL A 102 -25.96 23.62 18.84
CA VAL A 102 -25.57 23.17 20.19
C VAL A 102 -25.50 21.65 20.24
N LEU A 103 -26.54 20.97 19.74
CA LEU A 103 -26.61 19.51 19.73
C LEU A 103 -25.51 18.91 18.85
N SER A 104 -25.31 19.45 17.65
CA SER A 104 -24.22 19.00 16.77
C SER A 104 -22.83 19.31 17.35
N GLY A 105 -22.64 20.44 18.04
CA GLY A 105 -21.42 20.73 18.79
C GLY A 105 -21.15 19.72 19.90
N LEU A 106 -22.19 19.34 20.66
CA LEU A 106 -22.10 18.33 21.71
C LEU A 106 -21.84 16.93 21.16
N GLU A 107 -22.48 16.53 20.07
CA GLU A 107 -22.25 15.25 19.39
C GLU A 107 -20.79 15.11 18.93
N ARG A 108 -20.20 16.18 18.39
CA ARG A 108 -18.79 16.20 17.96
C ARG A 108 -17.83 16.09 19.15
N LEU A 109 -18.12 16.74 20.27
CA LEU A 109 -17.32 16.60 21.49
C LEU A 109 -17.36 15.17 22.04
N VAL A 110 -18.51 14.49 21.96
CA VAL A 110 -18.66 13.08 22.38
C VAL A 110 -17.85 12.14 21.49
N VAL A 111 -17.84 12.38 20.17
CA VAL A 111 -17.01 11.61 19.21
C VAL A 111 -15.51 11.84 19.45
N LEU A 112 -15.10 13.08 19.75
CA LEU A 112 -13.69 13.38 20.04
C LEU A 112 -13.23 12.78 21.37
N ARG A 113 -14.12 12.68 22.37
CA ARG A 113 -13.87 11.96 23.62
C ARG A 113 -13.75 10.44 23.37
N SER A 114 -14.66 9.85 22.58
CA SER A 114 -14.62 8.41 22.29
C SER A 114 -13.40 8.00 21.46
N ALA A 115 -12.91 8.90 20.61
CA ALA A 115 -11.64 8.75 19.89
C ALA A 115 -10.39 8.97 20.77
N GLY A 116 -10.56 9.29 22.06
CA GLY A 116 -9.47 9.52 23.01
C GLY A 116 -8.68 10.82 22.77
N ALA A 117 -9.22 11.73 21.96
CA ALA A 117 -8.55 12.98 21.58
C ALA A 117 -8.72 14.10 22.61
N LEU A 118 -9.65 13.96 23.57
CA LEU A 118 -9.94 14.95 24.61
C LEU A 118 -9.90 14.31 26.00
N ASN A 119 -9.25 15.00 26.94
CA ASN A 119 -9.31 14.66 28.36
C ASN A 119 -10.63 15.15 28.98
N GLU A 120 -11.06 14.56 30.09
CA GLU A 120 -12.35 14.86 30.74
C GLU A 120 -12.50 16.35 31.08
N ASP A 121 -11.41 16.97 31.58
CA ASP A 121 -11.39 18.38 31.94
C ASP A 121 -11.52 19.31 30.72
N GLU A 122 -11.03 18.88 29.55
CA GLU A 122 -11.13 19.63 28.29
C GLU A 122 -12.52 19.46 27.67
N PHE A 123 -13.09 18.25 27.78
CA PHE A 123 -14.44 17.96 27.34
C PHE A 123 -15.48 18.77 28.11
N GLU A 124 -15.41 18.82 29.45
CA GLU A 124 -16.39 19.55 30.25
C GLU A 124 -16.30 21.08 30.06
N ARG A 125 -15.10 21.63 29.80
CA ARG A 125 -14.93 23.05 29.43
C ARG A 125 -15.53 23.37 28.06
N ALA A 126 -15.25 22.52 27.07
CA ALA A 126 -15.77 22.70 25.72
C ALA A 126 -17.30 22.56 25.68
N LYS A 127 -17.84 21.60 26.42
CA LYS A 127 -19.29 21.41 26.61
C LYS A 127 -19.95 22.62 27.27
N ALA A 128 -19.34 23.19 28.32
CA ALA A 128 -19.84 24.40 28.97
C ALA A 128 -19.84 25.61 28.03
N GLN A 129 -18.82 25.74 27.18
CA GLN A 129 -18.72 26.81 26.18
C GLN A 129 -19.78 26.68 25.07
N VAL A 130 -20.04 25.46 24.59
CA VAL A 130 -21.09 25.17 23.59
C VAL A 130 -22.49 25.45 24.14
N LEU A 131 -22.77 25.05 25.39
CA LEU A 131 -24.04 25.34 26.05
C LEU A 131 -24.26 26.83 26.30
N ALA A 132 -23.19 27.59 26.59
CA ALA A 132 -23.27 29.05 26.80
C ALA A 132 -23.44 29.86 25.51
N THR A 133 -23.15 29.28 24.34
CA THR A 133 -23.22 29.96 23.04
C THR A 133 -24.58 29.81 22.35
N GLY A 134 -25.38 28.81 22.74
CA GLY A 134 -26.73 28.60 22.19
C GLY A 134 -27.89 28.79 23.17
N ALA A 135 -27.66 29.50 24.27
CA ALA A 135 -28.69 30.03 25.17
C ALA A 135 -28.87 31.53 24.91
#